data_AF-A0A9W9V4I1-F1
#
_entry.id   AF-A0A9W9V4I1-F1
#
_cell.length_a   1.000
_cell.length_b   1.000
_cell.length_c   1.000
_cell.angle_alpha   90.00
_cell.angle_beta   90.00
_cell.angle_gamma   90.00
#
_symmetry.space_group_name_H-M   'P 1'
#
loop_
_entity.id
_entity.type
_entity.pdbx_description
1 polymer ?
#
loop_
_entity_poly.entity_id
_entity_poly.type
_entity_poly.pdbx_seq_one_letter_code
_entity_poly.pdbx_strand_id
1 'polypeptide(L)'
;MKFPIMLSAAALFGHATAFYGQMAATALSSNEGTTFQTITLTDYNTGSTYSGMLWGGFNACTTYECSVGFDETSAGGYTFTAKMWRTSDGCHNIDFLGALDAGHGYCCGSLPCDFSA
;
A
#
# COMPACT_ATOMS: atom_id res chain seq x y z
N MET A 1 -14.12 -55.27 -13.35
CA MET A 1 -13.28 -54.07 -13.54
C MET A 1 -14.07 -52.88 -13.02
N LYS A 2 -13.57 -52.16 -12.00
CA LYS A 2 -14.25 -51.01 -11.38
C LYS A 2 -13.25 -49.87 -11.24
N PHE A 3 -13.63 -48.71 -11.77
CA PHE A 3 -12.81 -47.52 -11.99
C PHE A 3 -12.35 -46.86 -10.68
N PRO A 4 -11.10 -46.35 -10.60
CA PRO A 4 -10.71 -45.46 -9.52
C PRO A 4 -11.24 -44.05 -9.80
N ILE A 5 -11.95 -43.48 -8.83
CA ILE A 5 -12.38 -42.08 -8.80
C ILE A 5 -11.12 -41.24 -8.49
N MET A 6 -10.69 -40.40 -9.44
CA MET A 6 -9.68 -39.39 -9.17
C MET A 6 -10.33 -38.26 -8.36
N LEU A 7 -9.89 -38.08 -7.11
CA LEU A 7 -10.11 -36.83 -6.39
C LEU A 7 -9.18 -35.77 -7.00
N SER A 8 -9.74 -34.87 -7.80
CA SER A 8 -9.04 -33.69 -8.28
C SER A 8 -8.99 -32.67 -7.14
N ALA A 9 -7.84 -32.60 -6.44
CA ALA A 9 -7.58 -31.51 -5.51
C ALA A 9 -7.34 -30.24 -6.33
N ALA A 10 -8.35 -29.38 -6.43
CA ALA A 10 -8.15 -28.00 -6.86
C ALA A 10 -7.41 -27.28 -5.73
N ALA A 11 -6.08 -27.26 -5.82
CA ALA A 11 -5.28 -26.32 -5.05
C ALA A 11 -5.67 -24.93 -5.56
N LEU A 12 -6.49 -24.23 -4.77
CA LEU A 12 -6.65 -22.78 -4.89
C LEU A 12 -5.27 -22.19 -4.65
N PHE A 13 -4.57 -21.84 -5.73
CA PHE A 13 -3.44 -20.93 -5.68
C PHE A 13 -4.00 -19.55 -5.30
N GLY A 14 -4.37 -19.39 -4.04
CA GLY A 14 -4.55 -18.08 -3.44
C GLY A 14 -3.15 -17.50 -3.34
N HIS A 15 -2.81 -16.59 -4.26
CA HIS A 15 -1.70 -15.68 -4.05
C HIS A 15 -2.00 -14.97 -2.73
N ALA A 16 -1.33 -15.36 -1.64
CA ALA A 16 -1.36 -14.59 -0.43
C ALA A 16 -0.78 -13.22 -0.82
N THR A 17 -1.62 -12.20 -0.88
CA THR A 17 -1.17 -10.82 -1.07
C THR A 17 -0.29 -10.51 0.12
N ALA A 18 0.98 -10.18 -0.14
CA ALA A 18 1.97 -10.03 0.91
C ALA A 18 1.63 -8.82 1.80
N PHE A 19 0.93 -7.85 1.24
CA PHE A 19 0.27 -6.79 1.99
C PHE A 19 -1.24 -6.86 1.81
N TYR A 20 -1.99 -6.83 2.92
CA TYR A 20 -3.42 -6.55 2.92
C TYR A 20 -3.71 -5.56 4.04
N GLY A 21 -4.28 -4.41 3.69
CA GLY A 21 -4.34 -3.35 4.66
C GLY A 21 -5.03 -2.09 4.17
N GLN A 22 -4.83 -1.03 4.94
CA GLN A 22 -5.44 0.27 4.71
C GLN A 22 -4.39 1.33 4.43
N MET A 23 -4.68 2.18 3.44
CA MET A 23 -3.97 3.43 3.20
C MET A 23 -4.81 4.59 3.74
N ALA A 24 -4.20 5.45 4.53
CA ALA A 24 -4.77 6.70 5.00
C ALA A 24 -3.82 7.87 4.70
N ALA A 25 -4.36 9.07 4.55
CA ALA A 25 -3.59 10.29 4.43
C ALA A 25 -4.20 11.39 5.28
N THR A 26 -3.36 12.21 5.91
CA THR A 26 -3.84 13.44 6.55
C THR A 26 -4.37 14.44 5.52
N ALA A 27 -5.10 15.45 6.00
CA ALA A 27 -5.33 16.64 5.20
C ALA A 27 -3.98 17.24 4.74
N LEU A 28 -3.99 17.88 3.57
CA LEU A 28 -2.82 18.59 3.07
C LEU A 28 -2.44 19.68 4.07
N SER A 29 -1.25 19.56 4.66
CA SER A 29 -0.71 20.49 5.63
C SER A 29 0.44 21.29 5.02
N SER A 30 0.77 22.43 5.62
CA SER A 30 1.90 23.26 5.22
C SER A 30 2.83 23.50 6.40
N ASN A 31 4.13 23.28 6.21
CA ASN A 31 5.17 23.63 7.17
C ASN A 31 6.34 24.28 6.42
N GLU A 32 6.84 25.41 6.92
CA GLU A 32 7.97 26.16 6.34
C GLU A 32 7.85 26.40 4.82
N GLY A 33 6.64 26.71 4.32
CA GLY A 33 6.40 26.98 2.91
C GLY A 33 6.30 25.74 2.01
N THR A 34 6.42 24.53 2.58
CA THR A 34 6.26 23.27 1.86
C THR A 34 4.95 22.61 2.28
N THR A 35 4.22 22.04 1.32
CA THR A 35 3.00 21.27 1.62
C THR A 35 3.31 19.78 1.69
N PHE A 36 2.59 19.04 2.53
CA PHE A 36 2.77 17.59 2.68
C PHE A 36 1.48 16.91 3.17
N GLN A 37 1.41 15.61 2.94
CA GLN A 37 0.49 14.71 3.63
C GLN A 37 1.31 13.66 4.37
N THR A 38 0.91 13.34 5.59
CA THR A 38 1.39 12.13 6.25
C THR A 38 0.56 10.96 5.77
N ILE A 39 1.21 9.96 5.18
CA ILE A 39 0.60 8.71 4.74
C ILE A 39 0.78 7.69 5.86
N THR A 40 -0.29 6.98 6.19
CA THR A 40 -0.26 5.85 7.11
C THR A 40 -0.72 4.60 6.40
N LEU A 41 0.07 3.53 6.51
CA LEU A 41 -0.27 2.18 6.06
C LEU A 41 -0.51 1.32 7.28
N THR A 42 -1.62 0.59 7.31
CA THR A 42 -1.89 -0.42 8.35
C THR A 42 -1.99 -1.77 7.69
N ASP A 43 -1.08 -2.68 8.01
CA ASP A 43 -1.11 -4.07 7.53
C ASP A 43 -1.98 -4.90 8.48
N TYR A 44 -3.07 -5.45 7.96
CA TYR A 44 -4.01 -6.27 8.72
C TYR A 44 -3.50 -7.69 8.95
N ASN A 45 -2.53 -8.17 8.17
CA ASN A 45 -1.95 -9.50 8.34
C ASN A 45 -1.04 -9.54 9.58
N THR A 46 -0.22 -8.50 9.76
CA THR A 46 0.79 -8.42 10.83
C THR A 46 0.34 -7.55 12.00
N GLY A 47 -0.61 -6.64 11.78
CA GLY A 47 -0.96 -5.58 12.71
C GLY A 47 0.05 -4.42 12.73
N SER A 48 1.06 -4.43 11.85
CA SER A 48 2.06 -3.36 11.78
C SER A 48 1.50 -2.10 11.15
N THR A 49 2.00 -0.96 11.61
CA THR A 49 1.67 0.36 11.07
C THR A 49 2.92 1.06 10.59
N TYR A 50 2.81 1.74 9.45
CA TYR A 50 3.92 2.47 8.83
C TYR A 50 3.49 3.90 8.53
N SER A 51 4.39 4.85 8.68
CA SER A 51 4.13 6.27 8.40
C SER A 51 5.23 6.88 7.55
N GLY A 52 4.84 7.69 6.57
CA GLY A 52 5.75 8.39 5.68
C GLY A 52 5.22 9.76 5.26
N MET A 53 6.11 10.67 4.88
CA MET A 53 5.72 12.01 4.42
C MET A 53 5.73 12.09 2.90
N LEU A 54 4.57 12.39 2.31
CA LEU A 54 4.41 12.63 0.89
C LEU A 54 4.42 14.14 0.63
N TRP A 55 5.55 14.65 0.14
CA TRP A 55 5.72 16.05 -0.19
C TRP A 55 4.82 16.48 -1.35
N GLY A 56 4.10 17.58 -1.16
CA GLY A 56 3.04 18.05 -2.05
C GLY A 56 1.74 17.22 -2.00
N GLY A 57 1.71 16.14 -1.23
CA GLY A 57 0.62 15.17 -1.18
C GLY A 57 0.38 14.48 -2.52
N PHE A 58 -0.72 13.75 -2.64
CA PHE A 58 -1.07 13.05 -3.88
C PHE A 58 -1.29 13.99 -5.07
N ASN A 59 -1.60 15.26 -4.82
CA ASN A 59 -1.79 16.27 -5.87
C ASN A 59 -0.47 16.65 -6.57
N ALA A 60 0.68 16.45 -5.94
CA ALA A 60 1.99 16.65 -6.58
C ALA A 60 2.48 15.41 -7.33
N CYS A 61 1.82 14.27 -7.14
CA CYS A 61 2.25 12.96 -7.64
C CYS A 61 1.25 12.42 -8.66
N THR A 62 0.81 13.27 -9.60
CA THR A 62 -0.19 12.92 -10.62
C THR A 62 0.40 12.65 -12.00
N THR A 63 1.59 13.19 -12.27
CA THR A 63 2.29 13.05 -13.57
C THR A 63 3.48 12.10 -13.46
N TYR A 64 4.00 11.92 -12.25
CA TYR A 64 5.13 11.06 -11.94
C TYR A 64 4.94 10.41 -10.58
N GLU A 65 5.69 9.34 -10.35
CA GLU A 65 5.75 8.63 -9.09
C GLU A 65 6.62 9.37 -8.07
N CYS A 66 6.09 9.61 -6.88
CA CYS A 66 6.82 10.20 -5.77
C CYS A 66 7.43 9.12 -4.88
N SER A 67 8.68 9.29 -4.48
CA SER A 67 9.29 8.41 -3.47
C SER A 67 8.85 8.83 -2.08
N VAL A 68 8.46 7.85 -1.26
CA VAL A 68 8.14 8.06 0.15
C VAL A 68 8.94 7.07 0.98
N GLY A 69 9.66 7.58 1.98
CA GLY A 69 10.23 6.76 3.04
C GLY A 69 9.16 6.47 4.09
N PHE A 70 9.00 5.21 4.44
CA PHE A 70 8.12 4.72 5.48
C PHE A 70 8.92 4.18 6.64
N ASP A 71 8.56 4.62 7.84
CA ASP A 71 9.05 4.09 9.10
C ASP A 71 7.92 3.32 9.77
N GLU A 72 8.21 2.11 10.25
CA GLU A 72 7.31 1.35 11.09
C GLU A 72 7.11 2.09 12.41
N THR A 73 5.86 2.46 12.67
CA THR A 73 5.44 3.13 13.91
C THR A 73 4.97 2.13 14.97
N SER A 74 4.76 0.87 14.59
CA SER A 74 4.67 -0.27 15.51
C SER A 74 6.06 -0.72 16.00
N ALA A 75 6.10 -1.67 16.94
CA ALA A 75 7.30 -2.02 17.70
C ALA A 75 8.47 -2.66 16.91
N GLY A 76 8.33 -2.91 15.61
CA GLY A 76 9.31 -3.64 14.80
C GLY A 76 10.48 -2.80 14.25
N GLY A 77 10.32 -1.48 14.10
CA GLY A 77 11.39 -0.58 13.64
C GLY A 77 11.85 -0.81 12.19
N TYR A 78 11.04 -1.48 11.36
CA TYR A 78 11.33 -1.66 9.94
C TYR A 78 11.18 -0.36 9.17
N THR A 79 12.06 -0.09 8.20
CA THR A 79 11.96 1.08 7.32
C THR A 79 12.09 0.65 5.87
N PHE A 80 11.35 1.29 4.98
CA PHE A 80 11.39 1.01 3.56
C PHE A 80 11.05 2.23 2.72
N THR A 81 11.29 2.15 1.41
CA THR A 81 10.89 3.16 0.45
C THR A 81 9.83 2.58 -0.48
N ALA A 82 8.79 3.35 -0.77
CA ALA A 82 7.79 3.03 -1.76
C ALA A 82 7.66 4.16 -2.80
N LYS A 83 7.03 3.85 -3.93
CA LYS A 83 6.55 4.84 -4.90
C LYS A 83 5.06 5.04 -4.74
N MET A 84 4.62 6.30 -4.77
CA MET A 84 3.20 6.63 -4.66
C MET A 84 2.80 7.64 -5.73
N TRP A 85 1.59 7.48 -6.27
CA TRP A 85 1.01 8.41 -7.22
C TRP A 85 -0.52 8.35 -7.20
N ARG A 86 -1.15 9.36 -7.77
CA ARG A 86 -2.60 9.40 -7.96
C ARG A 86 -2.95 9.52 -9.44
N THR A 87 -3.80 8.62 -9.90
CA THR A 87 -4.29 8.60 -11.28
C THR A 87 -5.51 9.51 -11.45
N SER A 88 -5.81 9.91 -12.69
CA SER A 88 -6.89 10.85 -13.02
C SER A 88 -8.30 10.30 -12.77
N ASP A 89 -8.44 8.98 -12.69
CA ASP A 89 -9.65 8.28 -12.23
C ASP A 89 -9.83 8.33 -10.70
N GLY A 90 -8.88 8.96 -9.98
CA GLY A 90 -8.95 9.18 -8.55
C GLY A 90 -8.40 8.03 -7.71
N CYS A 91 -7.66 7.09 -8.30
CA CYS A 91 -7.03 6.01 -7.56
C CYS A 91 -5.67 6.41 -6.98
N HIS A 92 -5.43 6.02 -5.73
CA HIS A 92 -4.16 6.18 -5.02
C HIS A 92 -3.39 4.87 -5.15
N ASN A 93 -2.18 4.97 -5.68
CA ASN A 93 -1.35 3.83 -6.01
C ASN A 93 -0.11 3.81 -5.12
N ILE A 94 0.38 2.61 -4.85
CA ILE A 94 1.64 2.37 -4.15
C ILE A 94 2.38 1.20 -4.81
N ASP A 95 3.68 1.35 -5.02
CA ASP A 95 4.60 0.25 -5.33
C ASP A 95 5.59 0.14 -4.16
N PHE A 96 5.58 -1.01 -3.48
CA PHE A 96 6.43 -1.27 -2.32
C PHE A 96 7.90 -1.51 -2.69
N LEU A 97 8.25 -1.57 -3.98
CA LEU A 97 9.60 -1.84 -4.47
C LEU A 97 10.19 -3.15 -3.90
N GLY A 98 9.32 -4.13 -3.64
CA GLY A 98 9.67 -5.42 -3.03
C GLY A 98 9.76 -5.40 -1.49
N ALA A 99 9.48 -4.27 -0.83
CA ALA A 99 9.32 -4.24 0.62
C ALA A 99 8.08 -5.02 1.05
N LEU A 100 8.11 -5.60 2.26
CA LEU A 100 7.03 -6.41 2.82
C LEU A 100 6.62 -7.62 1.95
N ASP A 101 7.53 -8.09 1.07
CA ASP A 101 7.24 -9.06 0.00
C ASP A 101 6.09 -8.63 -0.93
N ALA A 102 5.72 -7.34 -0.93
CA ALA A 102 4.61 -6.78 -1.67
C ALA A 102 5.06 -6.10 -2.98
N GLY A 103 4.16 -6.08 -3.96
CA GLY A 103 4.37 -5.46 -5.26
C GLY A 103 3.65 -4.11 -5.38
N HIS A 104 2.75 -4.03 -6.36
CA HIS A 104 1.91 -2.85 -6.60
C HIS A 104 0.52 -3.07 -6.01
N GLY A 105 0.00 -2.03 -5.36
CA GLY A 105 -1.36 -1.98 -4.86
C GLY A 105 -2.01 -0.63 -5.13
N TYR A 106 -3.34 -0.61 -5.11
CA TYR A 106 -4.09 0.62 -5.30
C TYR A 106 -5.47 0.54 -4.64
N CYS A 107 -6.02 1.71 -4.37
CA CYS A 107 -7.42 1.88 -3.99
C CYS A 107 -7.98 3.12 -4.68
N CYS A 108 -9.30 3.22 -4.83
CA CYS A 108 -9.93 4.34 -5.51
C CYS A 108 -10.93 5.06 -4.60
N GLY A 109 -11.04 6.38 -4.80
CA GLY A 109 -11.98 7.22 -4.07
C GLY A 109 -11.34 7.96 -2.89
N SER A 110 -12.09 8.07 -1.80
CA SER A 110 -11.65 8.77 -0.60
C SER A 110 -10.71 7.90 0.24
N LEU A 111 -9.71 8.53 0.85
CA LEU A 111 -8.93 7.92 1.92
C LEU A 111 -9.64 8.15 3.27
N PRO A 112 -9.55 7.21 4.22
CA PRO A 112 -8.84 5.93 4.11
C PRO A 112 -9.54 4.92 3.20
N CYS A 113 -8.77 3.98 2.66
CA CYS A 113 -9.25 2.93 1.77
C CYS A 113 -8.45 1.64 1.99
N ASP A 114 -9.08 0.50 1.73
CA ASP A 114 -8.41 -0.80 1.84
C ASP A 114 -7.88 -1.25 0.47
N PHE A 115 -6.76 -1.96 0.48
CA PHE A 115 -6.13 -2.52 -0.72
C PHE A 115 -5.27 -3.74 -0.39
N SER A 116 -4.84 -4.42 -1.44
CA SER A 116 -3.88 -5.52 -1.38
C SER A 116 -2.75 -5.30 -2.37
N ALA A 117 -1.55 -5.77 -2.04
CA ALA A 117 -0.35 -5.69 -2.87
C ALA A 117 0.57 -6.91 -2.69
#